data_AF-A0A8J4AVC1-F1
#
_entry.id   AF-A0A8J4AVC1-F1
#
_cell.length_a   1.000
_cell.length_b   1.000
_cell.length_c   1.000
_cell.angle_alpha   90.00
_cell.angle_beta   90.00
_cell.angle_gamma   90.00
#
_symmetry.space_group_name_H-M   'P 1'
#
loop_
_entity.id
_entity.type
_entity.pdbx_description
1 polymer ?
#
loop_
_entity_poly.entity_id
_entity_poly.type
_entity_poly.pdbx_seq_one_letter_code
_entity_poly.pdbx_strand_id
1 'polypeptide(L)'
;MSLVLAAGAGAAATALVQQLLHRLQRKSSSTKDDEVQERSTTSSAGGGAAAYETKKAVDEYLQFHFAAPEDLLPYANGPKDALSFTARLAALCERHCESLHDFTGERVDPVALDLGCAVGGASFELARAFPHVLGIDFSKHFVDAAELMKSQGVCEFESVVEGDIKQKFVARVPEDIDRNRVRFMQGDACALPATLNSLDCVLAANLLCRLPEPMAFLERCQSLIKPGGVLVLVSPYSWLKGWTDKSKWLGGYYKDGKPVRTVETITCVLSPDFELVAQEDVSFLIREHARKFQWGCSQAMVWKRKGKVV
;
A
#
# COMPACT_ATOMS: atom_id res chain seq x y z
N MET A 1 -38.14 81.20 12.28
CA MET A 1 -36.89 81.97 12.51
C MET A 1 -35.70 81.07 12.23
N SER A 2 -34.88 81.50 11.28
CA SER A 2 -33.44 81.27 11.07
C SER A 2 -32.91 79.82 10.98
N LEU A 3 -32.49 79.33 9.81
CA LEU A 3 -31.23 79.55 9.04
C LEU A 3 -30.00 78.79 9.59
N VAL A 4 -29.30 78.09 8.68
CA VAL A 4 -27.82 77.89 8.49
C VAL A 4 -27.64 76.51 7.81
N LEU A 5 -27.42 76.42 6.49
CA LEU A 5 -26.17 76.56 5.70
C LEU A 5 -25.24 75.33 5.68
N ALA A 6 -25.20 74.72 4.48
CA ALA A 6 -24.04 74.22 3.71
C ALA A 6 -23.00 73.27 4.34
N ALA A 7 -22.81 72.10 3.72
CA ALA A 7 -21.61 71.74 2.92
C ALA A 7 -21.58 70.22 2.68
N GLY A 8 -21.99 69.78 1.49
CA GLY A 8 -21.89 68.39 1.04
C GLY A 8 -21.08 68.29 -0.23
N ALA A 9 -19.86 67.75 -0.15
CA ALA A 9 -19.09 67.09 -1.23
C ALA A 9 -17.63 66.95 -0.77
N GLY A 10 -17.32 65.91 0.00
CA GLY A 10 -15.93 65.66 0.43
C GLY A 10 -15.70 64.29 1.05
N ALA A 11 -16.71 63.74 1.75
CA ALA A 11 -16.56 62.43 2.41
C ALA A 11 -16.78 61.22 1.49
N ALA A 12 -17.60 61.35 0.44
CA ALA A 12 -17.99 60.22 -0.41
C ALA A 12 -16.88 59.76 -1.38
N ALA A 13 -16.05 60.69 -1.89
CA ALA A 13 -14.97 60.37 -2.82
C ALA A 13 -13.80 59.63 -2.12
N THR A 14 -13.49 60.01 -0.88
CA THR A 14 -12.41 59.42 -0.09
C THR A 14 -12.72 57.99 0.34
N ALA A 15 -13.99 57.70 0.67
CA ALA A 15 -14.45 56.36 1.03
C ALA A 15 -14.42 55.38 -0.15
N LEU A 16 -14.74 55.84 -1.37
CA LEU A 16 -14.74 54.98 -2.56
C LEU A 16 -13.31 54.58 -2.98
N VAL A 17 -12.36 55.52 -2.88
CA VAL A 17 -10.94 55.27 -3.21
C VAL A 17 -10.29 54.35 -2.18
N GLN A 18 -10.58 54.51 -0.89
CA GLN A 18 -10.11 53.58 0.14
C GLN A 18 -10.72 52.17 -0.02
N GLN A 19 -11.99 52.04 -0.41
CA GLN A 19 -12.60 50.74 -0.69
C GLN A 19 -12.02 50.06 -1.93
N LEU A 20 -11.65 50.81 -2.98
CA LEU A 20 -10.98 50.26 -4.16
C LEU A 20 -9.55 49.80 -3.86
N LEU A 21 -8.78 50.57 -3.09
CA LEU A 21 -7.43 50.20 -2.67
C LEU A 21 -7.43 48.95 -1.77
N HIS A 22 -8.41 48.84 -0.85
CA HIS A 22 -8.57 47.64 -0.02
C HIS A 22 -8.96 46.39 -0.84
N ARG A 23 -9.74 46.56 -1.92
CA ARG A 23 -10.11 45.48 -2.85
C ARG A 23 -8.94 45.05 -3.74
N LEU A 24 -8.07 45.98 -4.13
CA LEU A 24 -6.87 45.68 -4.94
C LEU A 24 -5.77 45.03 -4.10
N GLN A 25 -5.59 45.41 -2.83
CA GLN A 25 -4.65 44.75 -1.90
C GLN A 25 -5.12 43.35 -1.46
N ARG A 26 -6.44 43.09 -1.39
CA ARG A 26 -6.98 41.73 -1.20
C ARG A 26 -6.80 40.82 -2.41
N LYS A 27 -6.63 41.37 -3.62
CA LYS A 27 -6.40 40.57 -4.84
C LYS A 27 -4.93 40.19 -5.07
N SER A 28 -3.97 40.75 -4.33
CA SER A 28 -2.54 40.43 -4.50
C SER A 28 -1.93 39.58 -3.37
N SER A 29 -2.74 38.95 -2.52
CA SER A 29 -2.26 38.14 -1.41
C SER A 29 -3.13 36.90 -1.15
N SER A 30 -3.30 36.04 -2.17
CA SER A 30 -3.48 34.60 -1.95
C SER A 30 -3.42 33.84 -3.27
N THR A 31 -2.23 33.46 -3.71
CA THR A 31 -2.08 32.09 -4.21
C THR A 31 -2.09 31.20 -2.97
N LYS A 32 -3.29 30.99 -2.43
CA LYS A 32 -3.52 29.79 -1.64
C LYS A 32 -3.48 28.69 -2.69
N ASP A 33 -2.38 27.95 -2.71
CA ASP A 33 -2.45 26.58 -3.20
C ASP A 33 -3.73 25.99 -2.64
N ASP A 34 -4.60 25.49 -3.52
CA ASP A 34 -5.78 24.74 -3.11
C ASP A 34 -5.26 23.51 -2.34
N GLU A 35 -5.07 23.65 -1.03
CA GLU A 35 -5.04 22.55 -0.09
C GLU A 35 -6.44 21.96 -0.09
N VAL A 36 -6.75 21.20 -1.14
CA VAL A 36 -7.71 20.12 -1.07
C VAL A 36 -7.25 19.30 0.12
N GLN A 37 -8.02 19.35 1.21
CA GLN A 37 -7.77 18.54 2.38
C GLN A 37 -7.91 17.09 1.93
N GLU A 38 -6.77 16.45 1.63
CA GLU A 38 -6.65 15.05 1.20
C GLU A 38 -7.10 14.14 2.35
N ARG A 39 -8.41 14.06 2.59
CA ARG A 39 -8.99 13.10 3.52
C ARG A 39 -9.17 11.80 2.77
N SER A 40 -8.30 10.84 3.05
CA SER A 40 -8.65 9.45 2.79
C SER A 40 -9.94 9.13 3.55
N THR A 41 -10.88 8.45 2.90
CA THR A 41 -12.17 8.06 3.50
C THR A 41 -12.02 6.95 4.55
N THR A 42 -10.81 6.49 4.85
CA THR A 42 -10.52 5.41 5.80
C THR A 42 -9.53 5.88 6.87
N SER A 43 -9.65 5.34 8.09
CA SER A 43 -8.78 5.73 9.22
C SER A 43 -7.32 5.34 9.04
N SER A 44 -7.01 4.30 8.26
CA SER A 44 -5.65 3.79 8.08
C SER A 44 -4.92 4.39 6.88
N ALA A 45 -5.60 4.77 5.79
CA ALA A 45 -4.89 5.20 4.58
C ALA A 45 -4.41 6.66 4.57
N GLY A 46 -4.87 7.54 5.47
CA GLY A 46 -4.50 8.96 5.50
C GLY A 46 -3.41 9.37 6.50
N GLY A 47 -3.11 8.53 7.51
CA GLY A 47 -2.35 8.95 8.70
C GLY A 47 -0.83 8.72 8.66
N GLY A 48 -0.26 8.32 7.51
CA GLY A 48 1.14 7.91 7.42
C GLY A 48 1.46 6.68 8.26
N ALA A 49 2.75 6.41 8.51
CA ALA A 49 3.19 5.19 9.20
C ALA A 49 2.54 4.99 10.58
N ALA A 50 2.25 6.07 11.31
CA ALA A 50 1.58 6.01 12.60
C ALA A 50 0.17 5.38 12.55
N ALA A 51 -0.47 5.38 11.37
CA ALA A 51 -1.77 4.75 11.17
C ALA A 51 -1.73 3.23 11.35
N TYR A 52 -0.56 2.60 11.20
CA TYR A 52 -0.37 1.15 11.41
C TYR A 52 0.04 0.79 12.85
N GLU A 53 0.41 1.76 13.67
CA GLU A 53 0.85 1.55 15.05
C GLU A 53 -0.34 1.54 16.05
N THR A 54 -1.44 0.87 15.67
CA THR A 54 -2.64 0.78 16.53
C THR A 54 -3.22 -0.63 16.55
N LYS A 55 -3.83 -1.02 17.68
CA LYS A 55 -4.57 -2.29 17.78
C LYS A 55 -5.65 -2.39 16.69
N LYS A 56 -6.34 -1.28 16.39
CA LYS A 56 -7.37 -1.24 15.36
C LYS A 56 -6.80 -1.64 13.99
N ALA A 57 -5.63 -1.13 13.61
CA ALA A 57 -4.98 -1.51 12.35
C ALA A 57 -4.62 -3.00 12.32
N VAL A 58 -4.09 -3.54 13.43
CA VAL A 58 -3.82 -4.99 13.55
C VAL A 58 -5.10 -5.80 13.35
N ASP A 59 -6.19 -5.43 14.02
CA ASP A 59 -7.48 -6.13 13.90
C ASP A 59 -8.04 -6.04 12.45
N GLU A 60 -7.95 -4.88 11.81
CA GLU A 60 -8.38 -4.67 10.42
C GLU A 60 -7.57 -5.55 9.43
N TYR A 61 -6.26 -5.69 9.65
CA TYR A 61 -5.42 -6.54 8.80
C TYR A 61 -5.60 -8.04 9.10
N LEU A 62 -5.84 -8.43 10.35
CA LEU A 62 -6.24 -9.81 10.69
C LEU A 62 -7.58 -10.15 10.01
N GLN A 63 -8.53 -9.23 10.03
CA GLN A 63 -9.79 -9.37 9.29
C GLN A 63 -9.56 -9.47 7.79
N PHE A 64 -8.76 -8.58 7.20
CA PHE A 64 -8.50 -8.55 5.78
C PHE A 64 -7.80 -9.82 5.27
N HIS A 65 -6.85 -10.35 6.05
CA HIS A 65 -6.00 -11.47 5.62
C HIS A 65 -6.58 -12.85 5.96
N PHE A 66 -7.35 -12.99 7.04
CA PHE A 66 -7.68 -14.30 7.61
C PHE A 66 -9.15 -14.50 7.98
N ALA A 67 -10.02 -13.49 7.87
CA ALA A 67 -11.44 -13.70 8.15
C ALA A 67 -12.06 -14.67 7.14
N ALA A 68 -12.99 -15.50 7.60
CA ALA A 68 -13.79 -16.33 6.71
C ALA A 68 -14.52 -15.44 5.67
N PRO A 69 -14.69 -15.89 4.42
CA PRO A 69 -15.39 -15.15 3.37
C PRO A 69 -16.74 -14.56 3.79
N GLU A 70 -17.53 -15.32 4.54
CA GLU A 70 -18.84 -14.95 5.08
C GLU A 70 -18.74 -13.91 6.20
N ASP A 71 -17.68 -13.93 6.99
CA ASP A 71 -17.42 -12.93 8.03
C ASP A 71 -16.88 -11.64 7.43
N LEU A 72 -15.99 -11.71 6.44
CA LEU A 72 -15.46 -10.54 5.77
C LEU A 72 -16.55 -9.85 4.96
N LEU A 73 -17.29 -10.59 4.12
CA LEU A 73 -18.33 -10.05 3.24
C LEU A 73 -19.62 -10.89 3.33
N PRO A 74 -20.52 -10.62 4.29
CA PRO A 74 -21.75 -11.39 4.46
C PRO A 74 -22.83 -11.10 3.38
N TYR A 75 -22.62 -10.09 2.54
CA TYR A 75 -23.61 -9.64 1.55
C TYR A 75 -23.54 -10.45 0.26
N ALA A 76 -24.69 -10.93 -0.20
CA ALA A 76 -24.80 -11.70 -1.44
C ALA A 76 -24.46 -10.87 -2.69
N ASN A 77 -24.74 -9.56 -2.67
CA ASN A 77 -24.48 -8.63 -3.77
C ASN A 77 -23.12 -7.92 -3.67
N GLY A 78 -22.22 -8.39 -2.79
CA GLY A 78 -20.88 -7.83 -2.64
C GLY A 78 -19.88 -8.37 -3.69
N PRO A 79 -18.72 -7.72 -3.86
CA PRO A 79 -17.70 -8.11 -4.84
C PRO A 79 -16.91 -9.34 -4.36
N LYS A 80 -17.46 -10.54 -4.54
CA LYS A 80 -16.83 -11.79 -4.05
C LYS A 80 -15.46 -12.09 -4.66
N ASP A 81 -15.20 -11.63 -5.88
CA ASP A 81 -13.90 -11.78 -6.55
C ASP A 81 -12.76 -11.02 -5.84
N ALA A 82 -13.09 -10.07 -4.97
CA ALA A 82 -12.11 -9.30 -4.18
C ALA A 82 -11.66 -10.02 -2.90
N LEU A 83 -12.25 -11.17 -2.57
CA LEU A 83 -11.85 -12.00 -1.44
C LEU A 83 -10.55 -12.77 -1.73
N SER A 84 -9.99 -13.40 -0.69
CA SER A 84 -8.77 -14.23 -0.80
C SER A 84 -7.60 -13.50 -1.48
N PHE A 85 -7.45 -12.21 -1.21
CA PHE A 85 -6.44 -11.36 -1.84
C PHE A 85 -5.03 -11.93 -1.68
N THR A 86 -4.63 -12.29 -0.46
CA THR A 86 -3.32 -12.86 -0.14
C THR A 86 -3.04 -14.18 -0.86
N ALA A 87 -4.02 -15.09 -0.93
CA ALA A 87 -3.91 -16.35 -1.63
C ALA A 87 -3.73 -16.16 -3.15
N ARG A 88 -4.47 -15.21 -3.74
CA ARG A 88 -4.32 -14.87 -5.17
C ARG A 88 -2.95 -14.28 -5.49
N LEU A 89 -2.38 -13.48 -4.58
CA LEU A 89 -1.02 -12.97 -4.73
C LEU A 89 0.04 -14.07 -4.63
N ALA A 90 -0.10 -15.00 -3.68
CA ALA A 90 0.80 -16.13 -3.55
C ALA A 90 0.76 -17.03 -4.79
N ALA A 91 -0.43 -17.31 -5.32
CA ALA A 91 -0.59 -18.06 -6.56
C ALA A 91 0.06 -17.34 -7.76
N LEU A 92 -0.02 -16.00 -7.83
CA LEU A 92 0.70 -15.23 -8.84
C LEU A 92 2.22 -15.40 -8.71
N CYS A 93 2.75 -15.40 -7.49
CA CYS A 93 4.17 -15.64 -7.23
C CYS A 93 4.59 -17.05 -7.66
N GLU A 94 3.83 -18.07 -7.27
CA GLU A 94 4.07 -19.48 -7.61
C GLU A 94 4.09 -19.70 -9.13
N ARG A 95 3.09 -19.19 -9.85
CA ARG A 95 2.97 -19.33 -11.31
C ARG A 95 4.20 -18.83 -12.07
N HIS A 96 4.87 -17.79 -11.56
CA HIS A 96 5.97 -17.13 -12.28
C HIS A 96 7.36 -17.41 -11.69
N CYS A 97 7.46 -18.08 -10.55
CA CYS A 97 8.74 -18.41 -9.95
C CYS A 97 9.26 -19.75 -10.48
N GLU A 98 10.09 -19.71 -11.53
CA GLU A 98 10.59 -20.91 -12.23
C GLU A 98 11.40 -21.87 -11.34
N SER A 99 12.01 -21.38 -10.25
CA SER A 99 12.75 -22.23 -9.33
C SER A 99 11.89 -23.19 -8.54
N LEU A 100 10.58 -22.96 -8.43
CA LEU A 100 9.63 -23.93 -7.87
C LEU A 100 9.38 -25.12 -8.82
N HIS A 101 9.72 -24.98 -10.10
CA HIS A 101 9.52 -26.00 -11.14
C HIS A 101 10.83 -26.69 -11.54
N ASP A 102 11.85 -26.65 -10.68
CA ASP A 102 13.10 -27.36 -10.93
C ASP A 102 13.04 -28.82 -10.48
N PHE A 103 12.82 -29.71 -11.45
CA PHE A 103 12.76 -31.15 -11.23
C PHE A 103 14.14 -31.83 -11.29
N THR A 104 15.22 -31.08 -11.54
CA THR A 104 16.57 -31.63 -11.63
C THR A 104 17.19 -31.87 -10.25
N GLY A 105 16.72 -31.17 -9.22
CA GLY A 105 17.30 -31.18 -7.88
C GLY A 105 18.66 -30.48 -7.80
N GLU A 106 19.08 -29.77 -8.85
CA GLU A 106 20.37 -29.09 -8.92
C GLU A 106 20.33 -27.70 -8.25
N ARG A 107 19.15 -27.08 -8.12
CA ARG A 107 19.00 -25.79 -7.45
C ARG A 107 18.75 -25.92 -5.95
N VAL A 108 19.22 -24.90 -5.23
CA VAL A 108 18.91 -24.69 -3.81
C VAL A 108 17.42 -24.33 -3.67
N ASP A 109 16.82 -24.75 -2.55
CA ASP A 109 15.43 -24.46 -2.20
C ASP A 109 15.10 -22.96 -2.38
N PRO A 110 14.00 -22.63 -3.09
CA PRO A 110 13.67 -21.26 -3.40
C PRO A 110 13.22 -20.47 -2.17
N VAL A 111 13.69 -19.23 -2.09
CA VAL A 111 13.38 -18.32 -0.99
C VAL A 111 12.49 -17.17 -1.46
N ALA A 112 11.32 -17.04 -0.85
CA ALA A 112 10.41 -15.91 -1.07
C ALA A 112 10.53 -14.85 0.03
N LEU A 113 10.42 -13.59 -0.36
CA LEU A 113 10.25 -12.45 0.53
C LEU A 113 8.87 -11.83 0.33
N ASP A 114 8.11 -11.70 1.41
CA ASP A 114 6.90 -10.89 1.48
C ASP A 114 7.27 -9.55 2.16
N LEU A 115 7.46 -8.50 1.37
CA LEU A 115 7.89 -7.19 1.84
C LEU A 115 6.67 -6.29 2.06
N GLY A 116 6.53 -5.76 3.27
CA GLY A 116 5.28 -5.17 3.74
C GLY A 116 4.26 -6.25 4.11
N CYS A 117 4.70 -7.30 4.82
CA CYS A 117 3.89 -8.50 5.07
C CYS A 117 2.66 -8.26 5.96
N ALA A 118 2.59 -7.11 6.65
CA ALA A 118 1.65 -6.82 7.71
C ALA A 118 1.55 -8.02 8.69
N VAL A 119 0.35 -8.54 8.92
CA VAL A 119 0.10 -9.68 9.83
C VAL A 119 0.41 -11.07 9.22
N GLY A 120 1.09 -11.11 8.06
CA GLY A 120 1.66 -12.33 7.48
C GLY A 120 0.75 -13.12 6.55
N GLY A 121 -0.37 -12.55 6.10
CA GLY A 121 -1.37 -13.27 5.29
C GLY A 121 -0.80 -13.86 4.00
N ALA A 122 -0.11 -13.05 3.20
CA ALA A 122 0.54 -13.53 1.98
C ALA A 122 1.75 -14.42 2.29
N SER A 123 2.50 -14.12 3.36
CA SER A 123 3.61 -14.96 3.82
C SER A 123 3.20 -16.42 4.09
N PHE A 124 2.06 -16.65 4.75
CA PHE A 124 1.55 -18.00 4.98
C PHE A 124 1.09 -18.67 3.67
N GLU A 125 0.42 -17.94 2.79
CA GLU A 125 -0.02 -18.48 1.50
C GLU A 125 1.18 -18.84 0.60
N LEU A 126 2.25 -18.05 0.61
CA LEU A 126 3.50 -18.37 -0.07
C LEU A 126 4.12 -19.67 0.45
N ALA A 127 4.00 -19.97 1.75
CA ALA A 127 4.57 -21.18 2.35
C ALA A 127 3.93 -22.49 1.85
N ARG A 128 2.82 -22.42 1.10
CA ARG A 128 2.26 -23.57 0.38
C ARG A 128 3.26 -24.11 -0.64
N ALA A 129 3.87 -23.21 -1.41
CA ALA A 129 4.79 -23.56 -2.49
C ALA A 129 6.26 -23.36 -2.08
N PHE A 130 6.59 -22.28 -1.38
CA PHE A 130 7.96 -21.93 -1.02
C PHE A 130 8.39 -22.63 0.28
N PRO A 131 9.50 -23.40 0.28
CA PRO A 131 10.06 -24.01 1.50
C PRO A 131 10.53 -22.97 2.53
N HIS A 132 10.92 -21.79 2.05
CA HIS A 132 11.45 -20.71 2.88
C HIS A 132 10.78 -19.38 2.53
N VAL A 133 10.08 -18.80 3.50
CA VAL A 133 9.43 -17.49 3.38
C VAL A 133 9.91 -16.58 4.49
N LEU A 134 10.37 -15.38 4.11
CA LEU A 134 10.64 -14.29 5.03
C LEU A 134 9.58 -13.21 4.84
N GLY A 135 8.85 -12.88 5.91
CA GLY A 135 7.97 -11.70 5.96
C GLY A 135 8.69 -10.54 6.65
N ILE A 136 8.71 -9.36 6.02
CA ILE A 136 9.26 -8.14 6.62
C ILE A 136 8.19 -7.06 6.64
N ASP A 137 7.99 -6.42 7.79
CA ASP A 137 7.16 -5.22 7.90
C ASP A 137 7.83 -4.15 8.77
N PHE A 138 7.54 -2.89 8.52
CA PHE A 138 8.05 -1.78 9.32
C PHE A 138 7.40 -1.76 10.71
N SER A 139 6.12 -2.13 10.80
CA SER A 139 5.35 -2.08 12.03
C SER A 139 5.66 -3.26 12.94
N LYS A 140 6.14 -2.97 14.15
CA LYS A 140 6.34 -3.99 15.18
C LYS A 140 5.03 -4.67 15.57
N HIS A 141 3.92 -3.93 15.62
CA HIS A 141 2.62 -4.47 15.99
C HIS A 141 2.11 -5.51 14.97
N PHE A 142 2.33 -5.26 13.68
CA PHE A 142 2.03 -6.24 12.64
C PHE A 142 2.92 -7.49 12.73
N VAL A 143 4.23 -7.30 12.91
CA VAL A 143 5.18 -8.42 13.06
C VAL A 143 4.85 -9.27 14.29
N ASP A 144 4.53 -8.65 15.43
CA ASP A 144 4.15 -9.36 16.65
C ASP A 144 2.85 -10.17 16.45
N ALA A 145 1.86 -9.62 15.73
CA ALA A 145 0.65 -10.35 15.36
C ALA A 145 0.94 -11.51 14.38
N ALA A 146 1.86 -11.32 13.43
CA ALA A 146 2.28 -12.36 12.51
C ALA A 146 2.99 -13.52 13.23
N GLU A 147 3.87 -13.23 14.20
CA GLU A 147 4.51 -14.25 15.05
C GLU A 147 3.49 -14.96 15.97
N LEU A 148 2.46 -14.26 16.45
CA LEU A 148 1.36 -14.88 17.18
C LEU A 148 0.58 -15.86 16.28
N MET A 149 0.19 -15.43 15.08
CA MET A 149 -0.44 -16.31 14.08
C MET A 149 0.45 -17.50 13.72
N LYS A 150 1.77 -17.29 13.60
CA LYS A 150 2.73 -18.36 13.32
C LYS A 150 2.84 -19.37 14.44
N SER A 151 2.84 -18.93 15.70
CA SER A 151 2.98 -19.82 16.87
C SER A 151 1.68 -20.56 17.20
N GLN A 152 0.54 -19.85 17.19
CA GLN A 152 -0.76 -20.40 17.62
C GLN A 152 -1.63 -20.91 16.47
N GLY A 153 -1.45 -20.37 15.26
CA GLY A 153 -2.28 -20.68 14.09
C GLY A 153 -3.61 -19.93 14.09
N VAL A 154 -3.93 -19.25 15.21
CA VAL A 154 -5.18 -18.54 15.43
C VAL A 154 -4.92 -17.28 16.25
N CYS A 155 -5.76 -16.27 16.07
CA CYS A 155 -5.74 -15.05 16.88
C CYS A 155 -7.15 -14.47 16.99
N GLU A 156 -7.57 -14.06 18.19
CA GLU A 156 -8.81 -13.29 18.36
C GLU A 156 -8.60 -11.82 17.98
N PHE A 157 -9.55 -11.25 17.25
CA PHE A 157 -9.54 -9.82 16.92
C PHE A 157 -10.94 -9.21 17.07
N GLU A 158 -11.02 -7.88 17.14
CA GLU A 158 -12.28 -7.15 17.20
C GLU A 158 -12.56 -6.44 15.87
N SER A 159 -13.74 -6.64 15.28
CA SER A 159 -14.20 -5.86 14.13
C SER A 159 -15.29 -4.88 14.55
N VAL A 160 -15.23 -3.66 14.02
CA VAL A 160 -16.26 -2.66 14.25
C VAL A 160 -17.55 -3.08 13.52
N VAL A 161 -18.66 -3.03 14.24
CA VAL A 161 -19.99 -3.27 13.66
C VAL A 161 -20.62 -1.93 13.29
N GLU A 162 -20.72 -1.03 14.26
CA GLU A 162 -21.29 0.31 14.13
C GLU A 162 -20.81 1.20 15.27
N GLY A 163 -20.27 2.39 14.98
CA GLY A 163 -19.77 3.30 16.01
C GLY A 163 -18.75 2.62 16.94
N ASP A 164 -19.02 2.63 18.24
CA ASP A 164 -18.18 1.95 19.25
C ASP A 164 -18.53 0.47 19.46
N ILE A 165 -19.59 -0.03 18.79
CA ILE A 165 -20.01 -1.43 18.88
C ILE A 165 -19.02 -2.29 18.11
N LYS A 166 -18.40 -3.25 18.80
CA LYS A 166 -17.46 -4.22 18.25
C LYS A 166 -17.96 -5.64 18.44
N GLN A 167 -17.50 -6.54 17.57
CA GLN A 167 -17.72 -7.97 17.66
C GLN A 167 -16.37 -8.70 17.55
N LYS A 168 -16.22 -9.78 18.33
CA LYS A 168 -15.04 -10.64 18.28
C LYS A 168 -15.13 -11.68 17.17
N PHE A 169 -14.01 -11.90 16.51
CA PHE A 169 -13.82 -12.92 15.49
C PHE A 169 -12.49 -13.64 15.72
N VAL A 170 -12.26 -14.73 15.00
CA VAL A 170 -11.01 -15.50 15.07
C VAL A 170 -10.37 -15.54 13.68
N ALA A 171 -9.18 -14.97 13.57
CA ALA A 171 -8.30 -15.16 12.43
C ALA A 171 -7.68 -16.56 12.51
N ARG A 172 -7.57 -17.25 11.38
CA ARG A 172 -6.98 -18.61 11.32
C ARG A 172 -6.03 -18.73 10.14
N VAL A 173 -4.86 -19.29 10.38
CA VAL A 173 -4.02 -19.81 9.29
C VAL A 173 -4.66 -21.13 8.82
N PRO A 174 -4.85 -21.34 7.51
CA PRO A 174 -5.27 -22.63 6.97
C PRO A 174 -4.43 -23.81 7.50
N GLU A 175 -5.08 -24.90 7.89
CA GLU A 175 -4.43 -26.04 8.58
C GLU A 175 -3.41 -26.78 7.70
N ASP A 176 -3.54 -26.65 6.38
CA ASP A 176 -2.67 -27.28 5.39
C ASP A 176 -1.39 -26.49 5.08
N ILE A 177 -1.22 -25.30 5.69
CA ILE A 177 0.00 -24.51 5.59
C ILE A 177 0.98 -24.89 6.71
N ASP A 178 2.20 -25.28 6.32
CA ASP A 178 3.30 -25.44 7.27
C ASP A 178 3.85 -24.08 7.71
N ARG A 179 3.34 -23.59 8.84
CA ARG A 179 3.75 -22.33 9.48
C ARG A 179 5.25 -22.26 9.80
N ASN A 180 5.95 -23.40 9.90
CA ASN A 180 7.38 -23.41 10.22
C ASN A 180 8.27 -22.94 9.07
N ARG A 181 7.74 -22.90 7.84
CA ARG A 181 8.41 -22.37 6.64
C ARG A 181 8.52 -20.85 6.64
N VAL A 182 7.78 -20.17 7.51
CA VAL A 182 7.73 -18.71 7.59
C VAL A 182 8.60 -18.19 8.75
N ARG A 183 9.28 -17.08 8.51
CA ARG A 183 9.97 -16.26 9.52
C ARG A 183 9.52 -14.81 9.35
N PHE A 184 9.30 -14.10 10.46
CA PHE A 184 8.99 -12.68 10.41
C PHE A 184 10.12 -11.85 11.00
N MET A 185 10.28 -10.63 10.47
CA MET A 185 11.27 -9.68 10.95
C MET A 185 10.72 -8.26 10.83
N GLN A 186 10.97 -7.43 11.85
CA GLN A 186 10.75 -6.00 11.70
C GLN A 186 11.88 -5.39 10.86
N GLY A 187 11.53 -4.61 9.83
CA GLY A 187 12.52 -3.98 8.98
C GLY A 187 11.94 -2.90 8.07
N ASP A 188 12.81 -2.01 7.60
CA ASP A 188 12.47 -0.96 6.64
C ASP A 188 12.71 -1.44 5.20
N ALA A 189 11.64 -1.45 4.40
CA ALA A 189 11.69 -1.78 2.98
C ALA A 189 12.59 -0.85 2.16
N CYS A 190 12.79 0.40 2.60
CA CYS A 190 13.69 1.36 1.99
C CYS A 190 15.16 1.20 2.45
N ALA A 191 15.43 0.39 3.48
CA ALA A 191 16.75 0.22 4.08
C ALA A 191 17.05 -1.25 4.46
N LEU A 192 16.74 -2.18 3.55
CA LEU A 192 16.98 -3.60 3.75
C LEU A 192 18.47 -3.94 3.91
N PRO A 193 18.87 -4.85 4.83
CA PRO A 193 20.26 -5.28 4.98
C PRO A 193 20.87 -5.78 3.66
N ALA A 194 22.14 -5.45 3.41
CA ALA A 194 22.84 -5.90 2.21
C ALA A 194 23.00 -7.44 2.14
N THR A 195 22.97 -8.10 3.30
CA THR A 195 22.99 -9.56 3.43
C THR A 195 21.71 -10.22 2.88
N LEU A 196 20.60 -9.49 2.81
CA LEU A 196 19.37 -9.98 2.18
C LEU A 196 19.48 -9.79 0.66
N ASN A 197 19.87 -10.83 -0.05
CA ASN A 197 20.05 -10.79 -1.50
C ASN A 197 19.76 -12.14 -2.13
N SER A 198 19.82 -12.21 -3.46
CA SER A 198 19.71 -13.45 -4.25
C SER A 198 18.39 -14.22 -4.03
N LEU A 199 17.28 -13.50 -3.80
CA LEU A 199 15.97 -14.10 -3.59
C LEU A 199 15.34 -14.59 -4.90
N ASP A 200 14.54 -15.65 -4.78
CA ASP A 200 13.80 -16.27 -5.89
C ASP A 200 12.55 -15.48 -6.25
N CYS A 201 11.86 -14.97 -5.23
CA CYS A 201 10.63 -14.23 -5.36
C CYS A 201 10.57 -13.11 -4.32
N VAL A 202 10.18 -11.91 -4.75
CA VAL A 202 9.85 -10.79 -3.88
C VAL A 202 8.43 -10.36 -4.19
N LEU A 203 7.53 -10.48 -3.22
CA LEU A 203 6.19 -9.90 -3.25
C LEU A 203 6.22 -8.55 -2.53
N ALA A 204 5.74 -7.51 -3.19
CA ALA A 204 5.53 -6.18 -2.62
C ALA A 204 4.08 -5.75 -2.83
N ALA A 205 3.21 -6.16 -1.91
CA ALA A 205 1.76 -6.06 -2.06
C ALA A 205 1.20 -4.79 -1.42
N ASN A 206 0.62 -3.90 -2.23
CA ASN A 206 0.08 -2.60 -1.82
C ASN A 206 1.10 -1.74 -1.03
N LEU A 207 2.40 -2.00 -1.23
CA LEU A 207 3.49 -1.38 -0.49
C LEU A 207 4.01 -0.10 -1.15
N LEU A 208 4.23 -0.10 -2.47
CA LEU A 208 5.02 0.92 -3.15
C LEU A 208 4.56 2.36 -2.86
N CYS A 209 3.25 2.62 -2.91
CA CYS A 209 2.68 3.94 -2.68
C CYS A 209 2.55 4.31 -1.18
N ARG A 210 3.09 3.48 -0.30
CA ARG A 210 3.18 3.69 1.15
C ARG A 210 4.62 3.93 1.61
N LEU A 211 5.60 3.82 0.71
CA LEU A 211 7.01 4.01 1.03
C LEU A 211 7.39 5.50 1.05
N PRO A 212 8.21 5.95 2.02
CA PRO A 212 8.76 7.30 2.00
C PRO A 212 9.79 7.47 0.87
N GLU A 213 10.55 6.43 0.54
CA GLU A 213 11.55 6.40 -0.54
C GLU A 213 11.23 5.29 -1.56
N PRO A 214 10.17 5.43 -2.39
CA PRO A 214 9.75 4.38 -3.31
C PRO A 214 10.79 4.10 -4.41
N MET A 215 11.58 5.10 -4.82
CA MET A 215 12.65 4.92 -5.81
C MET A 215 13.78 4.04 -5.26
N ALA A 216 14.20 4.25 -4.01
CA ALA A 216 15.24 3.46 -3.37
C ALA A 216 14.87 1.98 -3.30
N PHE A 217 13.59 1.66 -3.07
CA PHE A 217 13.09 0.29 -3.13
C PHE A 217 13.20 -0.32 -4.53
N LEU A 218 12.78 0.41 -5.58
CA LEU A 218 12.88 -0.09 -6.97
C LEU A 218 14.34 -0.34 -7.37
N GLU A 219 15.24 0.58 -7.04
CA GLU A 219 16.69 0.44 -7.29
C GLU A 219 17.27 -0.75 -6.52
N ARG A 220 16.81 -0.98 -5.28
CA ARG A 220 17.25 -2.11 -4.45
C ARG A 220 16.88 -3.48 -5.04
N CYS A 221 15.79 -3.57 -5.81
CA CYS A 221 15.29 -4.83 -6.36
C CYS A 221 16.34 -5.55 -7.22
N GLN A 222 17.19 -4.82 -7.96
CA GLN A 222 18.23 -5.41 -8.81
C GLN A 222 19.23 -6.26 -8.01
N SER A 223 19.66 -5.82 -6.84
CA SER A 223 20.60 -6.57 -5.99
C SER A 223 19.89 -7.54 -5.04
N LEU A 224 18.57 -7.39 -4.86
CA LEU A 224 17.76 -8.20 -3.95
C LEU A 224 17.36 -9.54 -4.57
N ILE A 225 17.05 -9.55 -5.86
CA ILE A 225 16.47 -10.69 -6.58
C ILE A 225 17.54 -11.35 -7.43
N LYS A 226 17.68 -12.68 -7.46
CA LYS A 226 18.69 -13.33 -8.31
C LYS A 226 18.30 -13.30 -9.80
N PRO A 227 19.26 -13.45 -10.75
CA PRO A 227 18.92 -13.61 -12.16
C PRO A 227 17.92 -14.76 -12.36
N GLY A 228 16.86 -14.52 -13.13
CA GLY A 228 15.74 -15.45 -13.30
C GLY A 228 14.68 -15.43 -12.20
N GLY A 229 14.95 -14.80 -11.05
CA GLY A 229 13.98 -14.58 -9.98
C GLY A 229 12.94 -13.51 -10.35
N VAL A 230 11.89 -13.41 -9.56
CA VAL A 230 10.73 -12.55 -9.84
C VAL A 230 10.46 -11.49 -8.78
N LEU A 231 10.07 -10.30 -9.22
CA LEU A 231 9.40 -9.26 -8.42
C LEU A 231 7.92 -9.26 -8.80
N VAL A 232 7.05 -9.52 -7.83
CA VAL A 232 5.60 -9.32 -7.96
C VAL A 232 5.25 -8.01 -7.25
N LEU A 233 5.07 -6.95 -8.03
CA LEU A 233 4.77 -5.62 -7.55
C LEU A 233 3.27 -5.34 -7.70
N VAL A 234 2.56 -5.17 -6.60
CA VAL A 234 1.11 -4.93 -6.61
C VAL A 234 0.81 -3.58 -5.98
N SER A 235 0.13 -2.68 -6.68
CA SER A 235 -0.16 -1.35 -6.14
C SER A 235 -1.42 -0.71 -6.74
N PRO A 236 -2.24 -0.02 -5.92
CA PRO A 236 -3.35 0.79 -6.41
C PRO A 236 -2.93 2.21 -6.80
N TYR A 237 -1.63 2.55 -6.65
CA TYR A 237 -1.05 3.86 -6.97
C TYR A 237 -1.75 5.04 -6.30
N SER A 238 -2.27 4.86 -5.09
CA SER A 238 -3.12 5.85 -4.42
C SER A 238 -2.41 7.13 -3.99
N TRP A 239 -1.06 7.17 -4.03
CA TRP A 239 -0.16 8.28 -3.69
C TRP A 239 -0.77 9.35 -2.77
N LEU A 240 -0.39 9.30 -1.49
CA LEU A 240 -0.91 10.22 -0.47
C LEU A 240 0.27 10.87 0.27
N LYS A 241 0.19 12.19 0.47
CA LYS A 241 1.29 12.97 1.08
C LYS A 241 1.66 12.50 2.49
N GLY A 242 0.72 11.91 3.21
CA GLY A 242 0.97 11.32 4.53
C GLY A 242 1.94 10.14 4.51
N TRP A 243 2.19 9.52 3.35
CA TRP A 243 3.10 8.39 3.20
C TRP A 243 4.37 8.75 2.45
N THR A 244 4.22 9.47 1.34
CA THR A 244 5.32 9.84 0.46
C THR A 244 5.23 11.31 0.16
N ASP A 245 6.33 12.04 0.37
CA ASP A 245 6.42 13.43 -0.07
C ASP A 245 6.09 13.53 -1.57
N LYS A 246 5.31 14.55 -1.96
CA LYS A 246 4.84 14.69 -3.35
C LYS A 246 5.99 14.78 -4.35
N SER A 247 7.13 15.31 -3.95
CA SER A 247 8.34 15.37 -4.80
C SER A 247 8.95 14.00 -5.11
N LYS A 248 8.58 12.96 -4.34
CA LYS A 248 9.08 11.58 -4.47
C LYS A 248 8.05 10.63 -5.08
N TRP A 249 6.88 11.11 -5.46
CA TRP A 249 5.89 10.29 -6.16
C TRP A 249 6.45 9.85 -7.50
N LEU A 250 6.29 8.56 -7.82
CA LEU A 250 6.76 8.01 -9.10
C LEU A 250 5.80 8.32 -10.27
N GLY A 251 4.62 8.87 -9.99
CA GLY A 251 3.61 9.24 -10.97
C GLY A 251 2.36 9.79 -10.28
N GLY A 252 1.25 9.91 -11.00
CA GLY A 252 0.02 10.48 -10.45
C GLY A 252 0.01 12.02 -10.41
N TYR A 253 0.82 12.65 -11.25
CA TYR A 253 0.91 14.10 -11.39
C TYR A 253 1.03 14.51 -12.86
N TYR A 254 1.01 15.81 -13.13
CA TYR A 254 1.21 16.37 -14.47
C TYR A 254 2.57 17.05 -14.56
N LYS A 255 3.26 16.86 -15.68
CA LYS A 255 4.50 17.57 -16.04
C LYS A 255 4.35 18.13 -17.46
N ASP A 256 4.54 19.44 -17.63
CA ASP A 256 4.38 20.14 -18.91
C ASP A 256 3.04 19.85 -19.60
N GLY A 257 1.96 19.79 -18.82
CA GLY A 257 0.60 19.49 -19.30
C GLY A 257 0.33 18.01 -19.64
N LYS A 258 1.33 17.12 -19.51
CA LYS A 258 1.18 15.68 -19.76
C LYS A 258 1.06 14.91 -18.45
N PRO A 259 0.14 13.93 -18.36
CA PRO A 259 0.07 13.06 -17.19
C PRO A 259 1.33 12.19 -17.14
N VAL A 260 1.91 12.05 -15.95
CA VAL A 260 2.98 11.08 -15.65
C VAL A 260 2.35 9.93 -14.89
N ARG A 261 2.37 8.72 -15.46
CA ARG A 261 1.77 7.54 -14.84
C ARG A 261 2.84 6.75 -14.07
N THR A 262 2.48 6.27 -12.89
CA THR A 262 3.38 5.46 -12.04
C THR A 262 3.97 4.26 -12.78
N VAL A 263 3.16 3.61 -13.61
CA VAL A 263 3.52 2.44 -14.43
C VAL A 263 4.64 2.76 -15.42
N GLU A 264 4.63 3.96 -16.01
CA GLU A 264 5.65 4.40 -16.96
C GLU A 264 7.00 4.55 -16.26
N THR A 265 7.00 5.14 -15.06
CA THR A 265 8.22 5.27 -14.25
C THR A 265 8.73 3.91 -13.76
N ILE A 266 7.86 3.03 -13.24
CA ILE A 266 8.25 1.67 -12.84
C ILE A 266 8.89 0.95 -14.04
N THR A 267 8.23 1.00 -15.20
CA THR A 267 8.72 0.36 -16.42
C THR A 267 10.08 0.91 -16.82
N CYS A 268 10.25 2.23 -16.80
CA CYS A 268 11.52 2.88 -17.12
C CYS A 268 12.66 2.42 -16.18
N VAL A 269 12.40 2.35 -14.88
CA VAL A 269 13.40 1.99 -13.86
C VAL A 269 13.76 0.51 -13.90
N LEU A 270 12.78 -0.39 -14.08
CA LEU A 270 13.02 -1.84 -14.01
C LEU A 270 13.46 -2.46 -15.34
N SER A 271 13.02 -1.93 -16.49
CA SER A 271 13.30 -2.53 -17.81
C SER A 271 14.77 -2.74 -18.17
N PRO A 272 15.77 -2.01 -17.64
CA PRO A 272 17.18 -2.34 -17.88
C PRO A 272 17.53 -3.77 -17.43
N ASP A 273 17.12 -4.15 -16.22
CA ASP A 273 17.50 -5.41 -15.57
C ASP A 273 16.38 -6.46 -15.50
N PHE A 274 15.15 -6.06 -15.75
CA PHE A 274 13.97 -6.90 -15.65
C PHE A 274 13.14 -6.90 -16.94
N GLU A 275 12.38 -7.97 -17.13
CA GLU A 275 11.38 -8.12 -18.17
C GLU A 275 9.99 -8.22 -17.52
N LEU A 276 9.03 -7.44 -18.00
CA LEU A 276 7.64 -7.56 -17.56
C LEU A 276 7.01 -8.78 -18.24
N VAL A 277 6.74 -9.83 -17.46
CA VAL A 277 6.24 -11.12 -17.99
C VAL A 277 4.75 -11.33 -17.77
N ALA A 278 4.13 -10.58 -16.84
CA ALA A 278 2.69 -10.58 -16.66
C ALA A 278 2.21 -9.26 -16.04
N GLN A 279 0.95 -8.93 -16.33
CA GLN A 279 0.25 -7.81 -15.73
C GLN A 279 -1.24 -8.16 -15.62
N GLU A 280 -1.81 -8.01 -14.42
CA GLU A 280 -3.22 -8.27 -14.17
C GLU A 280 -3.78 -7.34 -13.09
N ASP A 281 -5.10 -7.17 -13.11
CA ASP A 281 -5.84 -6.43 -12.09
C ASP A 281 -6.22 -7.35 -10.95
N VAL A 282 -5.85 -6.98 -9.72
CA VAL A 282 -6.09 -7.76 -8.51
C VAL A 282 -6.93 -6.92 -7.56
N SER A 283 -8.23 -7.22 -7.52
CA SER A 283 -9.15 -6.56 -6.60
C SER A 283 -8.92 -6.99 -5.15
N PHE A 284 -9.26 -6.13 -4.19
CA PHE A 284 -9.19 -6.39 -2.76
C PHE A 284 -10.34 -5.71 -2.04
N LEU A 285 -10.69 -6.24 -0.87
CA LEU A 285 -11.78 -5.73 -0.04
C LEU A 285 -11.35 -5.59 1.41
N ILE A 286 -11.35 -4.35 1.92
CA ILE A 286 -11.12 -4.06 3.33
C ILE A 286 -12.46 -3.71 3.96
N ARG A 287 -12.82 -4.37 5.06
CA ARG A 287 -14.01 -4.06 5.83
C ARG A 287 -13.66 -3.03 6.90
N GLU A 288 -14.27 -1.85 6.84
CA GLU A 288 -14.10 -0.82 7.89
C GLU A 288 -15.06 -1.06 9.06
N HIS A 289 -16.31 -1.38 8.73
CA HIS A 289 -17.32 -1.86 9.69
C HIS A 289 -18.41 -2.64 8.95
N ALA A 290 -19.43 -3.15 9.65
CA ALA A 290 -20.43 -4.07 9.08
C ALA A 290 -21.18 -3.54 7.84
N ARG A 291 -21.19 -2.23 7.59
CA ARG A 291 -21.93 -1.57 6.50
C ARG A 291 -21.05 -0.73 5.57
N LYS A 292 -19.73 -0.68 5.78
CA LYS A 292 -18.81 0.12 4.98
C LYS A 292 -17.56 -0.68 4.64
N PHE A 293 -17.26 -0.71 3.35
CA PHE A 293 -16.15 -1.46 2.77
C PHE A 293 -15.37 -0.54 1.86
N GLN A 294 -14.06 -0.76 1.81
CA GLN A 294 -13.21 -0.25 0.78
C GLN A 294 -12.96 -1.38 -0.23
N TRP A 295 -13.61 -1.28 -1.38
CA TRP A 295 -13.24 -2.06 -2.55
C TRP A 295 -12.15 -1.31 -3.32
N GLY A 296 -11.06 -1.99 -3.62
CA GLY A 296 -9.97 -1.46 -4.41
C GLY A 296 -9.57 -2.44 -5.51
N CYS A 297 -8.86 -1.92 -6.50
CA CYS A 297 -8.23 -2.71 -7.54
C CYS A 297 -6.78 -2.27 -7.67
N SER A 298 -5.86 -3.18 -7.40
CA SER A 298 -4.43 -2.95 -7.57
C SER A 298 -3.98 -3.53 -8.89
N GLN A 299 -3.06 -2.84 -9.56
CA GLN A 299 -2.36 -3.43 -10.68
C GLN A 299 -1.23 -4.31 -10.14
N ALA A 300 -1.23 -5.58 -10.50
CA ALA A 300 -0.11 -6.48 -10.29
C ALA A 300 0.77 -6.51 -11.54
N MET A 301 2.07 -6.35 -11.35
CA MET A 301 3.09 -6.43 -12.39
C MET A 301 4.13 -7.45 -11.98
N VAL A 302 4.36 -8.47 -12.81
CA VAL A 302 5.36 -9.51 -12.57
C VAL A 302 6.59 -9.23 -13.42
N TRP A 303 7.70 -8.93 -12.75
CA TRP A 303 8.98 -8.60 -13.37
C TRP A 303 9.97 -9.73 -13.14
N LYS A 304 10.44 -10.35 -14.22
CA LYS A 304 11.48 -11.37 -14.16
C LYS A 304 12.85 -10.72 -14.33
N ARG A 305 13.78 -10.97 -13.41
CA ARG A 305 15.15 -10.46 -13.53
C ARG A 305 15.84 -11.17 -14.70
N LYS A 306 16.43 -10.40 -15.62
CA LYS A 306 17.17 -10.94 -16.77
C LYS A 306 18.38 -11.76 -16.28
N GLY A 307 18.69 -12.81 -17.02
CA GLY A 307 19.96 -13.52 -16.87
C GLY A 307 21.13 -12.59 -17.14
N LYS A 308 22.32 -12.88 -16.57
CA LYS A 308 23.54 -12.25 -17.11
C LYS A 308 23.68 -12.73 -18.55
N VAL A 309 23.73 -11.80 -19.49
CA VAL A 309 24.27 -12.09 -20.82
C VAL A 309 25.73 -12.44 -20.56
N VAL A 310 26.06 -13.72 -20.71
CA VAL A 310 27.44 -14.22 -20.65
C VAL A 310 28.21 -13.68 -21.85
#